data_AF-A0A5Q4D843-F1
#
_entry.id   AF-A0A5Q4D843-F1
#
_cell.length_a   1.000
_cell.length_b   1.000
_cell.length_c   1.000
_cell.angle_alpha   90.00
_cell.angle_beta   90.00
_cell.angle_gamma   90.00
#
_symmetry.space_group_name_H-M   'P 1'
#
loop_
_entity.id
_entity.type
_entity.pdbx_description
1 polymer ?
#
loop_
_entity_poly.entity_id
_entity_poly.type
_entity_poly.pdbx_seq_one_letter_code
_entity_poly.pdbx_strand_id
1 'polypeptide(L)'
;MIDDARRHRTAKGGGGGAVAWLGDAEPLAEERSESFTALEEALARLATFDRRLSRVVECRFHHGLTEVETGAALGISARTAHRDWLRARRWLYHEIHGGG
;
A
#
# COMPACT_ATOMS: atom_id res chain seq x y z
N MET A 1 -5.18 4.74 -26.04
CA MET A 1 -6.31 3.82 -25.88
C MET A 1 -6.00 2.97 -24.67
N ILE A 2 -6.65 3.29 -23.55
CA ILE A 2 -6.31 2.81 -22.19
C ILE A 2 -6.94 1.42 -22.04
N ASP A 3 -6.11 0.41 -21.79
CA ASP A 3 -6.57 -0.96 -21.53
C ASP A 3 -6.99 -1.09 -20.06
N ASP A 4 -8.28 -1.31 -19.88
CA ASP A 4 -9.01 -1.38 -18.63
C ASP A 4 -8.89 -2.81 -18.07
N ALA A 5 -7.77 -3.13 -17.41
CA ALA A 5 -7.60 -4.40 -16.69
C ALA A 5 -8.22 -4.35 -15.29
N ARG A 6 -9.50 -3.96 -15.22
CA ARG A 6 -10.34 -4.01 -14.02
C ARG A 6 -10.86 -5.44 -13.81
N ARG A 7 -10.06 -6.33 -13.22
CA ARG A 7 -10.55 -7.64 -12.72
C ARG A 7 -9.67 -8.17 -11.60
N HIS A 8 -10.00 -7.81 -10.35
CA HIS A 8 -9.84 -8.63 -9.13
C HIS A 8 -10.68 -8.03 -7.96
N ARG A 9 -11.95 -7.70 -8.22
CA ARG A 9 -12.97 -7.65 -7.16
C ARG A 9 -13.72 -8.97 -7.17
N THR A 10 -13.18 -9.98 -6.53
CA THR A 10 -13.90 -11.25 -6.32
C THR A 10 -14.03 -11.50 -4.83
N ALA A 11 -15.19 -11.10 -4.31
CA ALA A 11 -16.05 -11.90 -3.44
C ALA A 11 -15.34 -12.93 -2.54
N LYS A 12 -14.64 -12.45 -1.52
CA LYS A 12 -14.57 -13.07 -0.19
C LYS A 12 -13.98 -12.05 0.78
N GLY A 13 -14.67 -11.83 1.90
CA GLY A 13 -14.52 -10.64 2.74
C GLY A 13 -13.10 -10.26 3.15
N GLY A 14 -12.85 -8.95 3.17
CA GLY A 14 -11.62 -8.33 3.66
C GLY A 14 -11.41 -6.99 2.97
N GLY A 15 -11.67 -5.88 3.67
CA GLY A 15 -11.73 -4.54 3.11
C GLY A 15 -10.51 -4.13 2.30
N GLY A 16 -10.74 -3.77 1.03
CA GLY A 16 -9.77 -3.10 0.17
C GLY A 16 -9.75 -1.61 0.48
N GLY A 17 -9.30 -1.28 1.70
CA GLY A 17 -9.11 0.09 2.18
C GLY A 17 -7.99 0.78 1.41
N ALA A 18 -8.32 1.34 0.25
CA ALA A 18 -7.55 2.47 -0.29
C ALA A 18 -7.85 3.77 0.50
N VAL A 19 -8.97 3.80 1.23
CA VAL A 19 -9.47 5.00 1.93
C VAL A 19 -9.01 5.04 3.39
N ALA A 20 -8.80 3.89 4.04
CA ALA A 20 -8.44 3.82 5.46
C ALA A 20 -6.93 4.00 5.74
N TRP A 21 -6.21 4.71 4.86
CA TRP A 21 -4.75 4.90 4.97
C TRP A 21 -4.37 6.17 5.75
N LEU A 22 -5.24 7.19 5.76
CA LEU A 22 -4.94 8.53 6.30
C LEU A 22 -5.80 8.94 7.51
N GLY A 23 -6.82 8.16 7.84
CA GLY A 23 -7.79 8.43 8.90
C GLY A 23 -9.14 7.85 8.51
N ASP A 24 -10.08 7.78 9.46
CA ASP A 24 -11.46 7.30 9.22
C ASP A 24 -12.29 8.23 8.31
N ALA A 25 -11.67 9.23 7.66
CA ALA A 25 -12.33 10.19 6.79
C ALA A 25 -12.01 9.92 5.31
N GLU A 26 -13.04 9.87 4.47
CA GLU A 26 -12.92 9.87 3.00
C GLU A 26 -12.35 11.24 2.55
N PRO A 27 -11.14 11.32 1.99
CA PRO A 27 -10.57 12.59 1.53
C PRO A 27 -11.27 13.07 0.25
N LEU A 28 -11.30 14.39 0.03
CA LEU A 28 -11.78 15.01 -1.20
C LEU A 28 -10.92 14.57 -2.41
N ALA A 29 -11.46 14.61 -3.63
CA ALA A 29 -10.76 14.08 -4.81
C ALA A 29 -9.39 14.73 -5.09
N GLU A 30 -9.23 15.99 -4.72
CA GLU A 30 -7.99 16.78 -4.87
C GLU A 30 -6.97 16.38 -3.78
N GLU A 31 -7.40 16.30 -2.52
CA GLU A 31 -6.60 15.81 -1.39
C GLU A 31 -6.13 14.36 -1.58
N ARG A 32 -6.97 13.51 -2.20
CA ARG A 32 -6.57 12.15 -2.59
C ARG A 32 -5.45 12.14 -3.62
N SER A 33 -5.43 13.10 -4.55
CA SER A 33 -4.43 13.17 -5.62
C SER A 33 -3.07 13.66 -5.09
N GLU A 34 -3.07 14.64 -4.19
CA GLU A 34 -1.87 15.11 -3.49
C GLU A 34 -1.33 14.03 -2.52
N SER A 35 -2.21 13.38 -1.77
CA SER A 35 -1.85 12.27 -0.88
C SER A 35 -1.28 11.07 -1.65
N PHE A 36 -1.83 10.79 -2.84
CA PHE A 36 -1.33 9.74 -3.72
C PHE A 36 0.08 10.08 -4.25
N THR A 37 0.31 11.33 -4.65
CA THR A 37 1.64 11.78 -5.10
C THR A 37 2.68 11.70 -3.98
N ALA A 38 2.35 12.18 -2.77
CA ALA A 38 3.22 12.06 -1.61
C ALA A 38 3.50 10.60 -1.24
N LEU A 39 2.52 9.71 -1.40
CA LEU A 39 2.68 8.27 -1.21
C LEU A 39 3.65 7.64 -2.22
N GLU A 40 3.51 7.94 -3.51
CA GLU A 40 4.42 7.44 -4.56
C GLU A 40 5.87 7.89 -4.30
N GLU A 41 6.09 9.15 -3.91
CA GLU A 41 7.41 9.66 -3.55
C GLU A 41 7.97 9.00 -2.28
N ALA A 42 7.13 8.79 -1.27
CA ALA A 42 7.51 8.09 -0.05
C ALA A 42 7.83 6.61 -0.35
N LEU A 43 7.08 5.96 -1.24
CA LEU A 43 7.36 4.59 -1.68
C LEU A 43 8.68 4.49 -2.43
N ALA A 44 8.97 5.43 -3.33
CA ALA A 44 10.26 5.50 -4.01
C ALA A 44 11.43 5.60 -3.01
N ARG A 45 11.28 6.44 -1.97
CA ARG A 45 12.26 6.55 -0.88
C ARG A 45 12.35 5.27 -0.05
N LEU A 46 11.22 4.66 0.31
CA LEU A 46 11.19 3.39 1.03
C LEU A 46 11.91 2.28 0.24
N ALA A 47 11.76 2.24 -1.09
CA ALA A 47 12.44 1.29 -1.94
C ALA A 47 13.97 1.42 -1.89
N THR A 48 14.50 2.63 -1.67
CA THR A 48 15.95 2.83 -1.48
C THR A 48 16.44 2.26 -0.15
N PHE A 49 15.63 2.34 0.91
CA PHE A 49 15.96 1.85 2.24
C PHE A 49 15.74 0.33 2.39
N ASP A 50 14.56 -0.14 1.99
CA ASP A 50 14.17 -1.54 2.06
C ASP A 50 13.19 -1.88 0.91
N ARG A 51 13.76 -2.45 -0.15
CA ARG A 51 13.00 -2.91 -1.33
C ARG A 51 11.90 -3.91 -0.98
N ARG A 52 12.05 -4.71 0.09
CA ARG A 52 11.03 -5.70 0.46
C ARG A 52 9.80 -5.01 1.05
N LEU A 53 10.00 -3.97 1.85
CA LEU A 53 8.91 -3.17 2.40
C LEU A 53 8.11 -2.45 1.30
N SER A 54 8.79 -1.85 0.31
CA SER A 54 8.13 -1.23 -0.85
C SER A 54 7.24 -2.22 -1.59
N ARG A 55 7.78 -3.40 -1.92
CA ARG A 55 7.05 -4.46 -2.62
C ARG A 55 5.84 -4.96 -1.84
N VAL A 56 5.94 -5.08 -0.51
CA VAL A 56 4.79 -5.44 0.33
C VAL A 56 3.68 -4.39 0.21
N VAL A 57 4.02 -3.10 0.15
CA VAL A 57 3.03 -2.05 -0.03
C VAL A 57 2.43 -2.06 -1.43
N GLU A 58 3.23 -2.19 -2.49
CA GLU A 58 2.75 -2.33 -3.86
C GLU A 58 1.76 -3.51 -4.01
N CYS A 59 2.12 -4.69 -3.49
CA CYS A 59 1.24 -5.86 -3.49
C CYS A 59 -0.12 -5.57 -2.84
N ARG A 60 -0.13 -4.89 -1.70
CA ARG A 60 -1.36 -4.68 -0.91
C ARG A 60 -2.18 -3.48 -1.40
N PHE A 61 -1.52 -2.44 -1.87
CA PHE A 61 -2.14 -1.17 -2.25
C PHE A 61 -2.49 -1.14 -3.75
N HIS A 62 -1.57 -1.51 -4.64
CA HIS A 62 -1.82 -1.50 -6.09
C HIS A 62 -2.56 -2.74 -6.57
N HIS A 63 -2.21 -3.91 -6.01
CA HIS A 63 -2.79 -5.18 -6.45
C HIS A 63 -3.91 -5.70 -5.53
N GLY A 64 -4.17 -5.04 -4.39
CA GLY A 64 -5.22 -5.43 -3.45
C GLY A 64 -5.00 -6.79 -2.78
N LEU A 65 -3.75 -7.29 -2.75
CA LEU A 65 -3.44 -8.63 -2.27
C LEU A 65 -3.57 -8.75 -0.75
N THR A 66 -4.04 -9.90 -0.29
CA THR A 66 -4.01 -10.31 1.12
C THR A 66 -2.58 -10.58 1.60
N GLU A 67 -2.37 -10.77 2.90
CA GLU A 67 -1.04 -11.05 3.47
C GLU A 67 -0.51 -12.42 3.02
N VAL A 68 -1.41 -13.38 2.83
CA VAL A 68 -1.08 -14.71 2.33
C VAL A 68 -0.63 -14.63 0.88
N GLU A 69 -1.38 -13.93 0.04
CA GLU A 69 -1.03 -13.73 -1.38
C GLU A 69 0.23 -12.90 -1.53
N THR A 70 0.40 -11.85 -0.73
CA THR A 70 1.63 -11.03 -0.69
C THR A 70 2.83 -11.89 -0.28
N GLY A 71 2.67 -12.74 0.74
CA GLY A 71 3.71 -13.67 1.16
C GLY A 71 4.11 -14.62 0.05
N ALA A 72 3.13 -15.23 -0.62
CA ALA A 72 3.36 -16.12 -1.76
C ALA A 72 4.06 -15.40 -2.92
N ALA A 73 3.62 -14.19 -3.28
CA ALA A 73 4.20 -13.38 -4.35
C ALA A 73 5.66 -12.97 -4.08
N LEU A 74 6.01 -12.76 -2.82
CA LEU A 74 7.35 -12.31 -2.41
C LEU A 74 8.25 -13.44 -1.89
N GLY A 75 7.78 -14.69 -1.86
CA GLY A 75 8.52 -15.84 -1.35
C GLY A 75 8.79 -15.78 0.17
N ILE A 76 7.89 -15.16 0.94
CA ILE A 76 7.98 -15.01 2.40
C ILE A 76 6.73 -15.56 3.09
N SER A 77 6.79 -15.83 4.39
CA SER A 77 5.60 -16.25 5.13
C SER A 77 4.58 -15.12 5.26
N ALA A 78 3.29 -15.45 5.32
CA ALA A 78 2.21 -14.48 5.54
C ALA A 78 2.44 -13.64 6.82
N ARG A 79 2.93 -14.27 7.89
CA ARG A 79 3.35 -13.60 9.13
C ARG A 79 4.45 -12.55 8.88
N THR A 80 5.41 -12.85 8.00
CA THR A 80 6.46 -11.90 7.62
C THR A 80 5.89 -10.76 6.79
N ALA A 81 5.04 -11.07 5.81
CA ALA A 81 4.35 -10.07 5.00
C ALA A 81 3.51 -9.11 5.87
N HIS A 82 2.78 -9.61 6.86
CA HIS A 82 2.04 -8.79 7.82
C HIS A 82 2.95 -7.87 8.65
N ARG A 83 4.03 -8.41 9.23
CA ARG A 83 4.98 -7.61 10.02
C ARG A 83 5.62 -6.52 9.17
N ASP A 84 6.02 -6.86 7.96
CA ASP A 84 6.65 -5.95 7.03
C ASP A 84 5.64 -4.89 6.54
N TRP A 85 4.38 -5.25 6.34
CA TRP A 85 3.29 -4.31 6.07
C TRP A 85 3.13 -3.27 7.19
N LEU A 86 3.08 -3.70 8.45
CA LEU A 86 2.99 -2.78 9.60
C LEU A 86 4.21 -1.85 9.68
N ARG A 87 5.41 -2.38 9.39
CA ARG A 87 6.65 -1.61 9.40
C ARG A 87 6.66 -0.56 8.28
N ALA A 88 6.29 -0.96 7.07
CA ALA A 88 6.18 -0.07 5.92
C ALA A 88 5.16 1.04 6.18
N ARG A 89 3.99 0.69 6.72
CA ARG A 89 2.92 1.66 7.04
C ARG A 89 3.36 2.69 8.07
N ARG A 90 4.06 2.27 9.14
CA ARG A 90 4.64 3.20 10.13
C ARG A 90 5.68 4.13 9.50
N TRP A 91 6.55 3.59 8.65
CA TRP A 91 7.58 4.37 7.97
C TRP A 91 6.95 5.41 7.05
N LEU A 92 5.99 5.00 6.20
CA LEU A 92 5.30 5.89 5.27
C LEU A 92 4.50 6.98 6.00
N TYR A 93 3.84 6.63 7.11
CA TYR A 93 3.14 7.63 7.94
C TYR A 93 4.11 8.71 8.44
N HIS A 94 5.27 8.30 8.94
CA HIS A 94 6.32 9.23 9.38
C HIS A 94 6.90 10.05 8.22
N GLU A 95 7.10 9.45 7.05
CA GLU A 95 7.65 10.16 5.89
C GLU A 95 6.70 11.26 5.39
N ILE A 96 5.39 10.99 5.39
CA ILE A 96 4.39 11.92 4.86
C ILE A 96 3.97 12.97 5.89
N HIS A 97 3.89 12.63 7.18
CA HIS A 97 3.44 13.56 8.22
C HIS A 97 4.58 14.15 9.06
N GLY A 98 5.76 13.55 9.00
CA GLY A 98 6.95 13.91 9.78
C GLY A 98 8.10 14.46 8.94
N GLY A 99 7.90 14.65 7.63
CA GLY A 99 8.76 15.48 6.80
C GLY A 99 8.39 16.95 7.02
N GLY A 100 9.28 17.70 7.67
CA GLY A 100 9.14 19.16 7.85
C GLY A 100 9.30 19.97 6.58
#